data_AF-A0A8J8AN95-F1
#
_entry.id   AF-A0A8J8AN95-F1
#
_cell.length_a   1.000
_cell.length_b   1.000
_cell.length_c   1.000
_cell.angle_alpha   90.00
_cell.angle_beta   90.00
_cell.angle_gamma   90.00
#
_symmetry.space_group_name_H-M   'P 1'
#
loop_
_entity.id
_entity.type
_entity.pdbx_description
1 polymer ?
#
loop_
_entity_poly.entity_id
_entity_poly.type
_entity_poly.pdbx_seq_one_letter_code
_entity_poly.pdbx_strand_id
1 'polypeptide(L)'
;MEKGSEILGFYLDMLSGGLYLGSVKGSITAVTEEGEFPIISRTPQPMLDVFCNEDSLIFFGFWRHGKEAEYGYIKIPLNHIEVIEETDEELVLYVFSEKRTQDVKGFVRVNLHAEPATKEKILEAIEFGRT
;
A
#
# COMPACT_ATOMS: atom_id res chain seq x y z
N MET A 1 -18.97 12.81 10.12
CA MET A 1 -17.93 12.14 10.94
C MET A 1 -18.09 10.63 10.77
N GLU A 2 -18.05 10.18 9.51
CA GLU A 2 -18.54 8.85 9.07
C GLU A 2 -17.44 7.97 8.43
N LYS A 3 -16.25 8.54 8.16
CA LYS A 3 -15.16 7.86 7.43
C LYS A 3 -14.48 6.72 8.21
N GLY A 4 -14.56 6.74 9.55
CA GLY A 4 -13.88 5.74 10.39
C GLY A 4 -14.59 4.40 10.46
N SER A 5 -15.91 4.42 10.53
CA SER A 5 -16.73 3.20 10.49
C SER A 5 -16.60 2.48 9.14
N GLU A 6 -16.44 3.23 8.05
CA GLU A 6 -16.27 2.68 6.70
C GLU A 6 -14.93 1.95 6.54
N ILE A 7 -13.81 2.54 6.99
CA ILE A 7 -12.49 1.90 6.89
C ILE A 7 -12.41 0.65 7.77
N LEU A 8 -12.95 0.71 8.99
CA LEU A 8 -13.01 -0.46 9.88
C LEU A 8 -13.92 -1.55 9.29
N GLY A 9 -15.06 -1.18 8.72
CA GLY A 9 -15.94 -2.12 8.03
C GLY A 9 -15.23 -2.81 6.88
N PHE A 10 -14.58 -2.03 6.01
CA PHE A 10 -13.85 -2.58 4.87
C PHE A 10 -12.66 -3.46 5.29
N TYR A 11 -11.97 -3.11 6.37
CA TYR A 11 -10.93 -3.97 6.95
C TYR A 11 -11.49 -5.30 7.45
N LEU A 12 -12.63 -5.30 8.15
CA LEU A 12 -13.30 -6.53 8.59
C LEU A 12 -13.76 -7.39 7.41
N ASP A 13 -14.26 -6.77 6.34
CA ASP A 13 -14.61 -7.47 5.10
C ASP A 13 -13.38 -8.16 4.51
N MET A 14 -12.22 -7.48 4.47
CA MET A 14 -10.96 -8.05 3.99
C MET A 14 -10.42 -9.17 4.90
N LEU A 15 -10.60 -9.08 6.21
CA LEU A 15 -10.30 -10.19 7.12
C LEU A 15 -11.17 -11.42 6.86
N SER A 16 -12.40 -11.23 6.38
CA SER A 16 -13.35 -12.32 6.14
C SER A 16 -13.22 -12.97 4.76
N GLY A 17 -12.85 -12.21 3.73
CA GLY A 17 -12.89 -12.67 2.34
C GLY A 17 -11.67 -12.33 1.48
N GLY A 18 -10.72 -11.53 1.99
CA GLY A 18 -9.48 -11.22 1.29
C GLY A 18 -8.38 -12.23 1.57
N LEU A 19 -7.41 -12.35 0.65
CA LEU A 19 -6.19 -13.12 0.89
C LEU A 19 -5.22 -12.26 1.69
N TYR A 20 -4.98 -12.62 2.95
CA TYR A 20 -4.01 -11.92 3.78
C TYR A 20 -2.57 -12.32 3.44
N LEU A 21 -1.75 -11.35 3.02
CA LEU A 21 -0.35 -11.58 2.64
C LEU A 21 0.61 -11.44 3.82
N GLY A 22 0.31 -10.55 4.76
CA GLY A 22 1.10 -10.31 5.97
C GLY A 22 1.06 -8.85 6.42
N SER A 23 1.74 -8.56 7.53
CA SER A 23 1.97 -7.19 7.99
C SER A 23 3.38 -6.74 7.61
N VAL A 24 3.52 -5.48 7.21
CA VAL A 24 4.81 -4.88 6.82
C VAL A 24 4.94 -3.48 7.42
N LYS A 25 6.14 -3.07 7.82
CA LYS A 25 6.37 -1.65 8.12
C LYS A 25 6.46 -0.89 6.81
N GLY A 26 5.79 0.24 6.69
CA GLY A 26 5.86 0.95 5.43
C GLY A 26 5.32 2.35 5.48
N SER A 27 5.46 3.05 4.36
CA SER A 27 4.90 4.38 4.17
C SER A 27 4.39 4.54 2.76
N ILE A 28 3.41 5.42 2.61
CA ILE A 28 2.73 5.67 1.34
C ILE A 28 2.73 7.16 1.09
N THR A 29 3.28 7.58 -0.05
CA THR A 29 3.50 8.99 -0.37
C THR A 29 3.00 9.27 -1.79
N ALA A 30 2.15 10.27 -1.96
CA ALA A 30 1.86 10.82 -3.28
C ALA A 30 3.02 11.71 -3.72
N VAL A 31 3.58 11.47 -4.89
CA VAL A 31 4.65 12.27 -5.49
C VAL A 31 4.06 12.98 -6.70
N THR A 32 4.21 14.30 -6.74
CA THR A 32 3.67 15.18 -7.80
C THR A 32 4.73 16.20 -8.23
N GLU A 33 4.47 16.96 -9.30
CA GLU A 33 5.31 18.11 -9.69
C GLU A 33 5.45 19.16 -8.57
N GLU A 34 4.46 19.28 -7.68
CA GLU A 34 4.43 20.24 -6.58
C GLU A 34 5.18 19.77 -5.32
N GLY A 35 5.52 18.48 -5.24
CA GLY A 35 6.23 17.88 -4.12
C GLY A 35 5.69 16.52 -3.68
N GLU A 36 6.13 16.10 -2.49
CA GLU A 36 5.77 14.82 -1.87
C GLU A 36 4.79 15.03 -0.70
N PHE A 37 3.68 14.29 -0.72
CA PHE A 37 2.61 14.38 0.28
C PHE A 37 2.35 13.02 0.92
N PRO A 38 2.50 12.87 2.26
CA PRO A 38 2.27 11.60 2.93
C PRO A 38 0.78 11.25 2.92
N ILE A 39 0.44 10.08 2.39
CA ILE A 39 -0.89 9.46 2.52
C ILE A 39 -0.91 8.64 3.82
N ILE A 40 0.14 7.85 4.03
CA ILE A 40 0.39 7.13 5.27
C ILE A 40 1.79 7.52 5.75
N SER A 41 1.85 8.15 6.92
CA SER A 41 3.05 8.84 7.44
C SER A 41 4.26 7.91 7.58
N ARG A 42 5.47 8.49 7.45
CA ARG A 42 6.74 7.83 7.76
C ARG A 42 7.11 7.90 9.25
N THR A 43 6.41 8.71 10.05
CA THR A 43 6.80 8.96 11.45
C THR A 43 5.57 9.09 12.36
N PRO A 44 5.36 8.15 13.31
CA PRO A 44 6.04 6.85 13.39
C PRO A 44 5.75 6.02 12.14
N GLN A 45 6.68 5.17 11.71
CA GLN A 45 6.44 4.29 10.56
C GLN A 45 5.38 3.24 10.94
N PRO A 46 4.20 3.25 10.31
CA PRO A 46 3.11 2.38 10.69
C PRO A 46 3.36 0.94 10.22
N MET A 47 2.72 0.02 10.94
CA MET A 47 2.50 -1.32 10.44
C MET A 47 1.32 -1.27 9.46
N LEU A 48 1.50 -1.88 8.30
CA LEU A 48 0.52 -1.99 7.23
C LEU A 48 0.11 -3.46 7.11
N ASP A 49 -1.17 -3.74 7.26
CA ASP A 49 -1.72 -5.05 6.91
C ASP A 49 -1.98 -5.09 5.40
N VAL A 50 -1.44 -6.11 4.74
CA VAL A 50 -1.50 -6.26 3.29
C VAL A 50 -2.44 -7.40 2.92
N PHE A 51 -3.44 -7.07 2.11
CA PHE A 51 -4.39 -8.02 1.53
C PHE A 51 -4.29 -8.00 0.01
N CYS A 52 -4.66 -9.12 -0.60
CA CYS A 52 -4.87 -9.25 -2.02
C CYS A 52 -6.30 -9.74 -2.29
N ASN A 53 -6.91 -9.21 -3.35
CA ASN A 53 -8.11 -9.79 -3.95
C ASN A 53 -7.85 -10.03 -5.46
N GLU A 54 -8.90 -10.27 -6.24
CA GLU A 54 -8.79 -10.65 -7.66
C GLU A 54 -7.98 -9.66 -8.50
N ASP A 55 -8.04 -8.36 -8.20
CA ASP A 55 -7.48 -7.31 -9.06
C ASP A 55 -6.59 -6.30 -8.35
N SER A 56 -6.44 -6.38 -7.01
CA SER A 56 -5.83 -5.32 -6.23
C SER A 56 -5.03 -5.81 -5.02
N LEU A 57 -3.95 -5.08 -4.73
CA LEU A 57 -3.35 -5.03 -3.39
C LEU A 57 -4.01 -3.95 -2.55
N ILE A 58 -4.25 -4.25 -1.28
CA ILE A 58 -4.89 -3.34 -0.34
C ILE A 58 -4.00 -3.25 0.89
N PHE A 59 -3.61 -2.04 1.25
CA PHE A 59 -2.79 -1.76 2.43
C PHE A 59 -3.62 -0.99 3.43
N PHE A 60 -3.75 -1.51 4.65
CA PHE A 60 -4.38 -0.82 5.78
C PHE A 60 -3.32 -0.41 6.79
N GLY A 61 -3.29 0.86 7.16
CA GLY A 61 -2.48 1.37 8.26
C GLY A 61 -3.34 1.80 9.43
N PHE A 62 -2.95 1.40 10.63
CA PHE A 62 -3.49 1.91 11.88
C PHE A 62 -2.33 2.36 12.76
N TRP A 63 -2.29 3.63 13.15
CA TRP A 63 -1.20 4.20 13.94
C TRP A 63 -1.68 5.24 14.93
N ARG A 64 -0.75 5.74 15.74
CA ARG A 64 -1.03 6.82 16.69
C ARG A 64 -0.11 7.99 16.43
N HIS A 65 -0.68 9.18 16.40
CA HIS A 65 0.05 10.44 16.40
C HIS A 65 -0.20 11.14 17.73
N GLY A 66 0.75 11.02 18.66
CA GLY A 66 0.56 11.48 20.03
C GLY A 66 -0.60 10.72 20.71
N LYS A 67 -1.71 11.43 21.01
CA LYS A 67 -2.89 10.84 21.66
C LYS A 67 -3.95 10.37 20.66
N GLU A 68 -3.87 10.82 19.41
CA GLU A 68 -4.88 10.56 18.38
C GLU A 68 -4.59 9.24 17.68
N ALA A 69 -5.65 8.48 17.41
CA ALA A 69 -5.59 7.29 16.58
C ALA A 69 -5.84 7.72 15.14
N GLU A 70 -4.92 7.35 14.25
CA GLU A 70 -5.03 7.57 12.82
C GLU A 70 -5.16 6.23 12.11
N TYR A 71 -5.89 6.26 11.00
CA TYR A 71 -6.10 5.10 10.16
C TYR A 71 -6.24 5.55 8.72
N GLY A 72 -5.80 4.70 7.81
CA GLY A 72 -5.87 4.94 6.38
C GLY A 72 -5.74 3.64 5.64
N TYR A 73 -6.21 3.64 4.40
CA TYR A 73 -5.95 2.54 3.50
C TYR A 73 -5.70 3.05 2.09
N ILE A 74 -5.04 2.24 1.29
CA ILE A 74 -4.99 2.41 -0.15
C ILE A 74 -5.33 1.08 -0.81
N LYS A 75 -6.19 1.13 -1.83
CA LYS A 75 -6.45 0.02 -2.74
C LYS A 75 -5.74 0.33 -4.06
N ILE A 76 -4.89 -0.58 -4.50
CA ILE A 76 -4.04 -0.41 -5.68
C ILE A 76 -4.32 -1.55 -6.66
N PRO A 77 -4.81 -1.27 -7.87
CA PRO A 77 -4.93 -2.27 -8.92
C PRO A 77 -3.58 -2.89 -9.27
N LEU A 78 -3.50 -4.22 -9.35
CA LEU A 78 -2.25 -4.98 -9.59
C LEU A 78 -1.57 -4.56 -10.90
N ASN A 79 -2.37 -4.33 -11.94
CA ASN A 79 -1.91 -3.90 -13.26
C ASN A 79 -1.32 -2.48 -13.31
N HIS A 80 -1.42 -1.72 -12.22
CA HIS A 80 -0.86 -0.37 -12.09
C HIS A 80 0.41 -0.33 -11.20
N ILE A 81 0.85 -1.48 -10.69
CA ILE A 81 2.02 -1.59 -9.81
C ILE A 81 3.29 -1.86 -10.64
N GLU A 82 4.24 -0.95 -10.55
CA GLU A 82 5.62 -1.14 -11.02
C GLU A 82 6.54 -1.33 -9.81
N VAL A 83 7.36 -2.38 -9.83
CA VAL A 83 8.41 -2.60 -8.83
C VAL A 83 9.65 -1.89 -9.34
N ILE A 84 10.15 -0.91 -8.58
CA ILE A 84 11.25 -0.04 -9.02
C ILE A 84 12.55 -0.39 -8.30
N GLU A 85 12.43 -0.79 -7.03
CA GLU A 85 13.55 -1.21 -6.21
C GLU A 85 13.13 -2.39 -5.35
N GLU A 86 13.96 -3.42 -5.37
CA GLU A 86 13.83 -4.60 -4.53
C GLU A 86 15.22 -4.87 -3.93
N THR A 87 15.30 -4.73 -2.61
CA THR A 87 16.48 -5.11 -1.83
C THR A 87 16.07 -6.19 -0.82
N ASP A 88 17.04 -6.67 -0.03
CA ASP A 88 16.74 -7.61 1.04
C ASP A 88 15.80 -7.00 2.10
N GLU A 89 15.91 -5.69 2.35
CA GLU A 89 15.26 -4.98 3.45
C GLU A 89 14.09 -4.08 3.02
N GLU A 90 13.99 -3.74 1.73
CA GLU A 90 13.04 -2.77 1.22
C GLU A 90 12.46 -3.19 -0.13
N LEU A 91 11.16 -2.95 -0.30
CA LEU A 91 10.43 -3.04 -1.55
C LEU A 91 9.80 -1.68 -1.85
N VAL A 92 10.18 -1.08 -2.98
CA VAL A 92 9.64 0.21 -3.44
C VAL A 92 8.77 0.00 -4.67
N LEU A 93 7.49 0.34 -4.52
CA LEU A 93 6.47 0.24 -5.56
C LEU A 93 6.05 1.62 -6.03
N TYR A 94 5.98 1.80 -7.35
CA TYR A 94 5.29 2.94 -7.96
C TYR A 94 3.92 2.51 -8.46
N VAL A 95 2.94 3.33 -8.11
CA VAL A 95 1.55 3.15 -8.52
C VAL A 95 1.16 4.34 -9.38
N PHE A 96 0.81 4.04 -10.63
CA PHE A 96 0.38 5.04 -11.59
C PHE A 96 -1.15 5.08 -11.67
N SER A 97 -1.70 6.27 -11.92
CA SER A 97 -3.15 6.42 -12.14
C SER A 97 -3.61 5.75 -13.45
N GLU A 98 -2.70 5.60 -14.41
CA GLU A 98 -2.88 4.96 -15.72
C GLU A 98 -1.61 4.19 -16.10
N LYS A 99 -1.69 3.24 -17.05
CA LYS A 99 -0.49 2.60 -17.62
C LYS A 99 0.48 3.68 -18.07
N ARG A 100 1.72 3.63 -17.57
CA ARG A 100 2.78 4.61 -17.76
C ARG A 100 2.80 5.20 -19.17
N THR A 101 2.18 6.36 -19.35
CA THR A 101 2.37 7.21 -20.53
C THR A 101 3.58 8.12 -20.25
N GLN A 102 4.21 8.67 -21.29
CA GLN A 102 5.41 9.51 -21.14
C GLN A 102 5.16 10.79 -20.30
N ASP A 103 3.91 11.13 -19.99
CA ASP A 103 3.49 12.40 -19.38
C ASP A 103 2.84 12.27 -17.99
N VAL A 104 3.05 11.16 -17.25
CA VAL A 104 2.40 11.00 -15.94
C VAL A 104 2.99 11.96 -14.90
N LYS A 105 2.20 12.97 -14.51
CA LYS A 105 2.55 14.08 -13.60
C LYS A 105 2.55 13.74 -12.09
N GLY A 106 2.25 12.50 -11.73
CA GLY A 106 2.27 12.05 -10.35
C GLY A 106 2.03 10.57 -10.16
N PHE A 107 2.61 9.99 -9.11
CA PHE A 107 2.51 8.58 -8.76
C PHE A 107 2.43 8.41 -7.25
N VAL A 108 1.95 7.26 -6.78
CA VAL A 108 2.05 6.88 -5.37
C VAL A 108 3.26 5.99 -5.19
N ARG A 109 4.17 6.41 -4.30
CA ARG A 109 5.32 5.62 -3.86
C ARG A 109 4.95 4.88 -2.58
N VAL A 110 5.05 3.56 -2.62
CA VAL A 110 4.90 2.67 -1.46
C VAL A 110 6.28 2.14 -1.11
N ASN A 111 6.74 2.37 0.13
CA ASN A 111 8.02 1.86 0.62
C ASN A 111 7.72 0.86 1.74
N LEU A 112 8.12 -0.39 1.56
CA LEU A 112 7.80 -1.50 2.46
C LEU A 112 9.08 -2.14 2.98
N HIS A 113 9.19 -2.27 4.31
CA HIS A 113 10.15 -3.15 4.96
C HIS A 113 9.41 -4.42 5.38
N ALA A 114 9.49 -5.40 4.50
CA ALA A 114 8.81 -6.68 4.66
C ALA A 114 9.82 -7.77 5.02
N GLU A 115 9.44 -8.69 5.90
CA GLU A 115 10.19 -9.93 6.07
C GLU A 115 10.17 -10.74 4.77
N PRO A 116 11.21 -11.58 4.49
CA PRO A 116 11.34 -12.28 3.21
C PRO A 116 10.08 -13.02 2.75
N ALA A 117 9.42 -13.75 3.66
CA ALA A 117 8.21 -14.51 3.34
C ALA A 117 7.00 -13.62 2.98
N THR A 118 6.88 -12.44 3.56
CA THR A 118 5.82 -11.49 3.21
C THR A 118 6.14 -10.77 1.91
N LYS A 119 7.42 -10.43 1.68
CA LYS A 119 7.90 -9.83 0.44
C LYS A 119 7.62 -10.72 -0.75
N GLU A 120 7.96 -12.01 -0.65
CA GLU A 120 7.70 -13.03 -1.68
C GLU A 120 6.22 -13.09 -2.06
N LYS A 121 5.32 -13.20 -1.09
CA LYS A 121 3.86 -13.20 -1.33
C LYS A 121 3.36 -11.94 -2.04
N ILE A 122 3.90 -10.77 -1.69
CA ILE A 122 3.52 -9.50 -2.33
C ILE A 122 3.98 -9.50 -3.79
N LEU A 123 5.20 -9.95 -4.07
CA LEU A 123 5.74 -10.03 -5.42
C LEU A 123 4.97 -11.03 -6.28
N GLU A 124 4.66 -12.22 -5.75
CA GLU A 124 3.83 -13.23 -6.43
C GLU A 124 2.44 -12.68 -6.79
N ALA A 125 1.80 -11.95 -5.87
CA ALA A 125 0.51 -11.30 -6.13
C ALA A 125 0.59 -10.26 -7.25
N ILE A 126 1.65 -9.44 -7.26
CA ILE A 126 1.89 -8.44 -8.32
C ILE A 126 2.14 -9.13 -9.68
N GLU A 127 2.91 -10.21 -9.69
CA GLU A 127 3.21 -10.97 -10.91
C GLU A 127 1.93 -11.62 -11.50
N PHE A 128 1.10 -12.23 -10.65
CA PHE A 128 -0.16 -12.83 -11.06
C PHE A 128 -1.11 -11.80 -11.69
N GLY A 129 -1.21 -10.60 -11.13
CA GLY A 129 -2.08 -9.55 -11.67
C GLY A 129 -1.60 -8.90 -12.98
N ARG A 130 -0.43 -9.29 -13.50
CA ARG A 130 0.12 -8.81 -14.79
C ARG A 130 -0.20 -9.73 -15.97
N THR A 131 -0.64 -10.96 -15.72
CA THR A 131 -1.06 -11.92 -16.77
C THR A 131 -2.47 -11.65 -17.27
#